data_AF-A0A924ZS25-F1
#
_entry.id   AF-A0A924ZS25-F1
#
_cell.length_a   1.000
_cell.length_b   1.000
_cell.length_c   1.000
_cell.angle_alpha   90.00
_cell.angle_beta   90.00
_cell.angle_gamma   90.00
#
_symmetry.space_group_name_H-M   'P 1'
#
loop_
_entity.id
_entity.type
_entity.pdbx_description
1 polymer ?
#
loop_
_entity_poly.entity_id
_entity_poly.type
_entity_poly.pdbx_seq_one_letter_code
_entity_poly.pdbx_strand_id
1 'polypeptide(L)'
;MKVPEEKMMHGCRNEPENGLHFFMFEKERVIGAIENKDFAFPKHTFILFRNNIKDVAIEPFMLKYKDKSEIVCVLTDEELQRLKKCIRQNGSVADRSAKRNFREIFEI
;
A
#
# COMPACT_ATOMS: atom_id res chain seq x y z
N MET A 1 -24.57 -2.44 13.75
CA MET A 1 -23.77 -1.22 14.02
C MET A 1 -23.69 -0.45 12.70
N LYS A 2 -24.35 0.70 12.57
CA LYS A 2 -24.34 1.48 11.32
C LYS A 2 -23.06 2.31 11.29
N VAL A 3 -22.21 2.10 10.29
CA VAL A 3 -21.00 2.89 10.07
C VAL A 3 -21.44 4.23 9.45
N PRO A 4 -21.18 5.39 10.07
CA PRO A 4 -21.58 6.68 9.53
C PRO A 4 -20.77 7.00 8.27
N GLU A 5 -21.41 7.37 7.17
CA GLU A 5 -20.77 7.77 5.89
C GLU A 5 -19.80 8.94 6.07
N GLU A 6 -20.08 9.83 7.01
CA GLU A 6 -19.21 10.99 7.34
C GLU A 6 -17.89 10.59 8.00
N LYS A 7 -17.78 9.35 8.47
CA LYS A 7 -16.52 8.74 8.89
C LYS A 7 -16.02 7.84 7.77
N MET A 8 -15.69 8.42 6.61
CA MET A 8 -14.70 7.80 5.72
C MET A 8 -13.36 7.80 6.48
N MET A 9 -13.19 6.83 7.38
CA MET A 9 -11.90 6.59 8.00
C MET A 9 -11.00 6.02 6.91
N HIS A 10 -10.16 6.88 6.34
CA HIS A 10 -8.89 6.45 5.79
C HIS A 10 -8.15 5.72 6.90
N GLY A 11 -8.09 4.41 6.81
CA GLY A 11 -7.56 3.63 7.91
C GLY A 11 -7.15 2.27 7.43
N CYS A 12 -5.88 1.95 7.71
CA CYS A 12 -5.53 0.57 7.86
C CYS A 12 -6.40 -0.04 8.95
N ARG A 13 -7.01 -1.18 8.65
CA ARG A 13 -7.70 -1.98 9.66
C ARG A 13 -6.99 -3.31 9.81
N ASN A 14 -6.81 -3.73 11.05
CA ASN A 14 -6.33 -5.06 11.38
C ASN A 14 -7.48 -6.05 11.21
N GLU A 15 -7.29 -7.11 10.42
CA GLU A 15 -7.99 -8.36 10.70
C GLU A 15 -7.20 -9.15 11.74
N PRO A 16 -7.70 -9.28 12.99
CA PRO A 16 -6.96 -9.97 14.05
C PRO A 16 -6.75 -11.46 13.79
N GLU A 17 -7.53 -12.07 12.90
CA GLU A 17 -7.50 -13.52 12.66
C GLU A 17 -6.50 -13.94 11.57
N ASN A 18 -6.10 -13.05 10.64
CA ASN A 18 -5.32 -13.42 9.45
C ASN A 18 -4.07 -12.56 9.15
N GLY A 19 -3.81 -11.49 9.92
CA GLY A 19 -2.64 -10.63 9.68
C GLY A 19 -2.64 -9.93 8.32
N LEU A 20 -3.84 -9.66 7.81
CA LEU A 20 -4.10 -8.98 6.55
C LEU A 20 -4.41 -7.51 6.84
N HIS A 21 -3.71 -6.63 6.15
CA HIS A 21 -3.82 -5.17 6.25
C HIS A 21 -4.31 -4.62 4.92
N PHE A 22 -4.90 -3.43 4.96
CA PHE A 22 -5.27 -2.75 3.72
C PHE A 22 -4.95 -1.27 3.72
N PHE A 23 -4.68 -0.75 2.53
CA PHE A 23 -4.63 0.68 2.25
C PHE A 23 -5.65 0.99 1.15
N MET A 24 -6.47 2.03 1.36
CA MET A 24 -7.50 2.46 0.42
C MET A 24 -7.03 3.69 -0.37
N PHE A 25 -7.01 3.57 -1.69
CA PHE A 25 -6.96 4.71 -2.60
C PHE A 25 -8.38 5.20 -2.89
N GLU A 26 -8.58 6.51 -2.81
CA GLU A 26 -9.84 7.16 -3.15
C GLU A 26 -10.11 7.12 -4.65
N LYS A 27 -11.40 7.07 -5.00
CA LYS A 27 -11.85 7.24 -6.38
C LYS A 27 -11.36 8.59 -6.91
N GLU A 28 -10.87 8.61 -8.15
CA GLU A 28 -10.51 9.82 -8.92
C GLU A 28 -9.41 10.70 -8.30
N ARG A 29 -8.84 10.31 -7.15
CA ARG A 29 -7.64 10.94 -6.61
C ARG A 29 -6.43 10.57 -7.46
N VAL A 30 -5.68 11.57 -7.90
CA VAL A 30 -4.38 11.36 -8.55
C VAL A 30 -3.40 10.81 -7.52
N ILE A 31 -2.86 9.63 -7.79
CA ILE A 31 -1.96 8.93 -6.84
C ILE A 31 -0.54 8.77 -7.35
N GLY A 32 -0.33 9.03 -8.64
CA GLY A 32 0.91 8.72 -9.32
C GLY A 32 0.83 9.11 -10.78
N ALA A 33 1.85 8.71 -11.53
CA ALA A 33 1.90 8.90 -12.96
C ALA A 33 2.56 7.71 -13.66
N ILE A 34 2.25 7.54 -14.94
CA ILE A 34 2.97 6.67 -15.86
C ILE A 34 3.16 7.40 -17.18
N GLU A 35 4.38 7.38 -17.72
CA GLU A 35 4.71 8.09 -18.98
C GLU A 35 4.27 9.57 -18.99
N ASN A 36 4.46 10.26 -17.85
CA ASN A 36 4.05 11.66 -17.62
C ASN A 36 2.53 11.92 -17.70
N LYS A 37 1.70 10.89 -17.54
CA LYS A 37 0.25 11.03 -17.42
C LYS A 37 -0.17 10.71 -15.99
N ASP A 38 -0.97 11.60 -15.41
CA ASP A 38 -1.56 11.40 -14.10
C ASP A 38 -2.42 10.14 -14.08
N PHE A 39 -2.30 9.38 -13.00
CA PHE A 39 -3.03 8.15 -12.78
C PHE A 39 -3.91 8.26 -11.53
N ALA A 40 -5.17 7.86 -11.71
CA ALA A 40 -6.15 7.74 -10.64
C ALA A 40 -6.99 6.48 -10.87
N PHE A 41 -7.40 5.81 -9.80
CA PHE A 41 -8.34 4.70 -9.93
C PHE A 41 -9.76 5.22 -10.19
N PRO A 42 -10.54 4.58 -11.09
CA PRO A 42 -11.91 4.99 -11.42
C PRO A 42 -12.91 4.72 -10.28
N LYS A 43 -12.51 3.94 -9.27
CA LYS A 43 -13.29 3.57 -8.09
C LYS A 43 -12.37 3.50 -6.88
N HIS A 44 -12.94 3.40 -5.68
CA HIS A 44 -12.18 3.09 -4.48
C HIS A 44 -11.44 1.76 -4.66
N THR A 45 -10.12 1.78 -4.49
CA THR A 45 -9.26 0.61 -4.67
C THR A 45 -8.57 0.29 -3.37
N PHE A 46 -8.61 -0.98 -2.96
CA PHE A 46 -7.97 -1.46 -1.74
C PHE A 46 -6.74 -2.29 -2.12
N ILE A 47 -5.57 -1.91 -1.63
CA ILE A 47 -4.41 -2.79 -1.62
C ILE A 47 -4.46 -3.61 -0.34
N LEU A 48 -4.56 -4.93 -0.49
CA LEU A 48 -4.47 -5.89 0.60
C LEU A 48 -3.03 -6.40 0.68
N PHE A 49 -2.43 -6.34 1.85
CA PHE A 49 -1.07 -6.83 2.07
C PHE A 49 -0.96 -7.58 3.40
N ARG A 50 -0.09 -8.58 3.42
CA ARG A 50 0.25 -9.33 4.63
C ARG A 50 1.42 -8.67 5.34
N ASN A 51 1.65 -9.07 6.58
CA ASN A 51 2.72 -8.58 7.44
C ASN A 51 4.16 -8.83 6.96
N ASN A 52 4.36 -9.42 5.79
CA ASN A 52 5.67 -9.79 5.22
C ASN A 52 6.03 -8.98 3.95
N ILE A 53 5.65 -7.71 3.89
CA ILE A 53 6.01 -6.81 2.78
C ILE A 53 7.53 -6.83 2.56
N LYS A 54 7.98 -6.78 1.31
CA LYS A 54 9.39 -6.70 0.93
C LYS A 54 9.59 -5.61 -0.10
N ASP A 55 10.67 -4.86 0.03
CA ASP A 55 11.18 -4.04 -1.05
C ASP A 55 11.86 -4.94 -2.09
N VAL A 56 11.53 -4.74 -3.36
CA VAL A 56 12.03 -5.56 -4.47
C VAL A 56 12.39 -4.65 -5.62
N ALA A 57 13.56 -4.90 -6.22
CA ALA A 57 13.94 -4.23 -7.46
C ALA A 57 12.91 -4.52 -8.56
N ILE A 58 12.48 -3.48 -9.27
CA ILE A 58 11.43 -3.56 -10.28
C ILE A 58 11.85 -4.47 -11.44
N GLU A 59 13.05 -4.28 -11.99
CA GLU A 59 13.49 -5.02 -13.19
C GLU A 59 13.51 -6.55 -13.00
N PRO A 60 14.12 -7.12 -11.94
CA PRO A 60 14.07 -8.57 -11.71
C PRO A 60 12.66 -9.09 -11.44
N PHE A 61 11.82 -8.29 -10.77
CA PHE A 61 10.44 -8.66 -10.49
C PHE A 61 9.62 -8.76 -11.77
N MET A 62 9.67 -7.73 -12.61
CA MET A 62 8.99 -7.69 -13.89
C MET A 62 9.47 -8.80 -14.83
N LEU A 63 10.76 -9.12 -14.84
CA LEU A 63 11.30 -10.24 -15.62
C LEU A 63 10.73 -11.59 -15.15
N LYS A 64 10.67 -11.81 -13.82
CA LYS A 64 10.15 -13.04 -13.23
C LYS A 64 8.65 -13.24 -13.47
N TYR A 65 7.89 -12.16 -13.55
CA TYR A 65 6.42 -12.18 -13.66
C TYR A 65 5.90 -11.54 -14.96
N LYS A 66 6.71 -11.56 -16.03
CA LYS A 66 6.47 -10.84 -17.29
C LYS A 66 5.04 -10.98 -17.86
N ASP A 67 4.42 -12.15 -17.72
CA ASP A 67 3.07 -12.40 -18.26
C ASP A 67 1.93 -12.25 -17.22
N LYS A 68 2.27 -11.83 -16.00
CA LYS A 68 1.34 -11.74 -14.85
C LYS A 68 1.36 -10.38 -14.16
N SER A 69 2.37 -9.55 -14.43
CA SER A 69 2.54 -8.25 -13.80
C SER A 69 2.68 -7.16 -14.85
N GLU A 70 2.04 -6.03 -14.59
CA GLU A 70 2.19 -4.79 -15.35
C GLU A 70 2.41 -3.62 -14.39
N ILE A 71 3.17 -2.61 -14.84
CA ILE A 71 3.29 -1.36 -14.11
C ILE A 71 2.13 -0.48 -14.55
N VAL A 72 1.21 -0.20 -13.62
CA VAL A 72 0.04 0.66 -13.89
C VAL A 72 0.30 2.13 -13.55
N CYS A 73 1.15 2.39 -12.54
CA CYS A 73 1.56 3.74 -12.15
C CYS A 73 2.81 3.69 -11.27
N VAL A 74 3.53 4.82 -11.19
CA VAL A 74 4.51 5.11 -10.15
C VAL A 74 3.87 6.11 -9.19
N LEU A 75 3.80 5.75 -7.91
CA LEU A 75 3.20 6.61 -6.87
C LEU A 75 3.98 7.92 -6.75
N THR A 76 3.26 9.01 -6.47
CA THR A 76 3.91 10.25 -6.03
C THR A 76 4.58 10.05 -4.67
N ASP A 77 5.57 10.89 -4.35
CA ASP A 77 6.22 10.85 -3.04
C ASP A 77 5.22 11.01 -1.89
N GLU A 78 4.23 11.89 -2.05
CA GLU A 78 3.18 12.11 -1.05
C GLU A 78 2.37 10.84 -0.78
N GLU A 79 1.86 10.18 -1.84
CA GLU A 79 1.06 8.96 -1.67
C GLU A 79 1.91 7.79 -1.18
N LEU A 80 3.18 7.72 -1.58
CA LEU A 80 4.13 6.77 -1.02
C LEU A 80 4.29 6.97 0.49
N GLN A 81 4.45 8.21 0.96
CA GLN A 81 4.54 8.49 2.39
C GLN A 81 3.24 8.15 3.14
N ARG A 82 2.07 8.36 2.54
CA ARG A 82 0.78 7.95 3.13
C ARG A 82 0.69 6.43 3.27
N LEU A 83 1.10 5.69 2.25
CA LEU A 83 1.18 4.23 2.30
C LEU A 83 2.19 3.74 3.36
N LYS A 84 3.39 4.34 3.42
CA LYS A 84 4.40 4.01 4.44
C LYS A 84 3.90 4.30 5.85
N LYS A 85 3.22 5.43 6.08
CA LYS A 85 2.60 5.77 7.36
C LYS A 85 1.56 4.73 7.77
N CYS A 86 0.73 4.28 6.82
CA CYS A 86 -0.21 3.18 7.03
C CYS A 86 0.53 1.92 7.48
N ILE A 87 1.53 1.46 6.72
CA ILE A 87 2.34 0.28 7.07
C ILE A 87 2.94 0.41 8.49
N ARG A 88 3.53 1.57 8.82
CA ARG A 88 4.12 1.86 10.14
C ARG A 88 3.12 1.74 11.28
N GLN A 89 1.90 2.25 11.11
CA GLN A 89 0.85 2.16 12.14
C GLN A 89 0.49 0.72 12.51
N ASN A 90 0.84 -0.26 11.66
CA ASN A 90 0.67 -1.68 11.90
C ASN A 90 1.98 -2.38 12.33
N GLY A 91 3.02 -1.63 12.68
CA GLY A 91 4.33 -2.17 13.05
C GLY A 91 4.33 -3.09 14.27
N SER A 92 3.32 -2.98 15.15
CA SER A 92 3.15 -3.91 16.27
C SER A 92 2.84 -5.35 15.81
N VAL A 93 2.25 -5.52 14.63
CA VAL A 93 1.86 -6.81 14.04
C VAL A 93 2.67 -7.18 12.80
N ALA A 94 3.50 -6.27 12.29
CA ALA A 94 4.43 -6.54 11.19
C ALA A 94 5.43 -7.65 11.53
N ASP A 95 5.69 -8.54 10.57
CA ASP A 95 6.65 -9.64 10.70
C ASP A 95 8.07 -9.07 10.88
N ARG A 96 8.94 -9.84 11.56
CA ARG A 96 10.39 -9.57 11.63
C ARG A 96 10.98 -9.30 10.24
N SER A 97 10.51 -9.98 9.19
CA SER A 97 11.01 -9.71 7.83
C SER A 97 10.66 -8.30 7.33
N ALA A 98 9.45 -7.82 7.61
CA ALA A 98 9.03 -6.46 7.22
C ALA A 98 9.79 -5.41 8.02
N LYS A 99 9.97 -5.60 9.33
CA LYS A 99 10.79 -4.72 10.18
C LYS A 99 12.23 -4.63 9.71
N ARG A 100 12.82 -5.75 9.26
CA ARG A 100 14.19 -5.79 8.75
C ARG A 100 14.35 -5.10 7.40
N ASN A 101 13.39 -5.28 6.49
CA ASN A 101 13.46 -4.72 5.13
C ASN A 101 13.06 -3.24 5.07
N PHE A 102 12.29 -2.75 6.05
CA PHE A 102 11.80 -1.38 6.11
C PHE A 102 12.14 -0.74 7.46
N ARG A 103 13.40 -0.81 7.88
CA ARG A 103 13.82 -0.25 9.16
C ARG A 103 13.48 1.23 9.29
N GLU A 104 13.69 2.00 8.24
CA GLU A 104 13.36 3.42 8.15
C GLU A 104 11.85 3.72 8.30
N ILE A 105 10.99 2.72 8.09
CA ILE A 105 9.55 2.84 8.30
C ILE A 105 9.18 2.51 9.76
N PHE A 106 9.93 1.64 10.45
CA PHE A 106 9.53 1.08 11.75
C PHE A 106 10.41 1.47 12.95
N GLU A 107 11.64 1.94 12.73
CA GLU A 107 12.57 2.39 13.77
C GLU A 107 12.56 3.93 13.82
N ILE A 108 11.95 4.48 14.89
CA ILE A 108 12.15 5.86 15.39
C ILE A 108 12.41 5.73 16.89
#